data_AF-A0A1A1YRV7-F1
#
_entry.id   AF-A0A1A1YRV7-F1
#
_cell.length_a   1.000
_cell.length_b   1.000
_cell.length_c   1.000
_cell.angle_alpha   90.00
_cell.angle_beta   90.00
_cell.angle_gamma   90.00
#
_symmetry.space_group_name_H-M   'P 1'
#
loop_
_entity.id
_entity.type
_entity.pdbx_description
1 polymer ?
#
loop_
_entity_poly.entity_id
_entity_poly.type
_entity_poly.pdbx_seq_one_letter_code
_entity_poly.pdbx_strand_id
1 'polypeptide(L)'
;MRAQAQRFGAEFHTGDVDGFDLEGEVKSIAINDDLRHASALILAMGEVNRPLNVPGEHELQGNGVSDSAKRDGDRFASCEVAVVGSGEAAIEEALFLAPLAAA
;
A
#
# COMPACT_ATOMS: atom_id res chain seq x y z
N MET A 1 -15.64 -6.92 -5.83
CA MET A 1 -16.54 -5.98 -5.14
C MET A 1 -16.98 -4.80 -6.01
N ARG A 2 -16.12 -4.18 -6.84
CA ARG A 2 -16.48 -3.02 -7.68
C ARG A 2 -17.78 -3.19 -8.48
N ALA A 3 -17.90 -4.26 -9.28
CA ALA A 3 -19.08 -4.53 -10.11
C ALA A 3 -20.38 -4.68 -9.29
N GLN A 4 -20.28 -5.22 -8.07
CA GLN A 4 -21.42 -5.35 -7.16
C GLN A 4 -21.89 -3.97 -6.68
N ALA A 5 -20.97 -3.11 -6.24
CA ALA A 5 -21.31 -1.75 -5.78
C ALA A 5 -21.93 -0.91 -6.91
N GLN A 6 -21.39 -0.99 -8.13
CA GLN A 6 -21.95 -0.34 -9.31
C GLN A 6 -23.39 -0.79 -9.60
N ARG A 7 -23.65 -2.09 -9.48
CA ARG A 7 -25.00 -2.66 -9.66
C ARG A 7 -26.03 -2.08 -8.67
N PHE A 8 -25.60 -1.64 -7.49
CA PHE A 8 -26.47 -1.00 -6.49
C PHE A 8 -26.44 0.54 -6.55
N GLY A 9 -25.83 1.13 -7.58
CA GLY A 9 -25.88 2.57 -7.83
C GLY A 9 -24.71 3.38 -7.26
N ALA A 10 -23.62 2.73 -6.81
CA ALA A 10 -22.43 3.47 -6.40
C ALA A 10 -21.76 4.15 -7.60
N GLU A 11 -21.53 5.46 -7.49
CA GLU A 11 -20.77 6.25 -8.46
C GLU A 11 -19.26 6.10 -8.19
N PHE A 12 -18.47 6.03 -9.27
CA PHE A 12 -17.02 5.88 -9.18
C PHE A 12 -16.35 7.07 -9.83
N HIS A 13 -15.61 7.82 -9.02
CA HIS A 13 -14.71 8.86 -9.50
C HIS A 13 -13.28 8.33 -9.44
N THR A 14 -12.53 8.52 -10.52
CA THR A 14 -11.11 8.18 -10.58
C THR A 14 -10.30 9.44 -10.31
N GLY A 15 -9.33 9.34 -9.42
CA GLY A 15 -8.43 10.41 -9.05
C GLY A 15 -7.81 10.11 -7.69
N ASP A 16 -6.66 10.70 -7.44
CA ASP A 16 -6.03 10.65 -6.14
C ASP A 16 -6.61 11.76 -5.26
N VAL A 17 -6.89 11.42 -4.00
CA VAL A 17 -7.32 12.40 -3.01
C VAL A 17 -6.09 13.04 -2.41
N ASP A 18 -5.95 14.34 -2.56
CA ASP A 18 -4.79 15.12 -2.13
C ASP A 18 -5.07 16.01 -0.91
N GLY A 19 -6.34 16.18 -0.53
CA GLY A 19 -6.72 16.99 0.63
C GLY A 19 -8.10 16.69 1.18
N PHE A 20 -8.25 16.96 2.48
CA PHE A 20 -9.51 16.88 3.20
C PHE A 20 -9.71 18.14 4.05
N ASP A 21 -10.93 18.66 4.05
CA ASP A 21 -11.44 19.52 5.12
C ASP A 21 -12.57 18.77 5.84
N LEU A 22 -12.31 18.45 7.10
CA LEU A 22 -13.19 17.63 7.93
C LEU A 22 -13.95 18.44 8.99
N GLU A 23 -13.79 19.77 9.00
CA GLU A 23 -14.50 20.63 9.94
C GLU A 23 -15.98 20.80 9.56
N GLY A 24 -16.81 21.30 10.47
CA GLY A 24 -18.23 21.60 10.21
C GLY A 24 -19.15 20.39 9.95
N GLU A 25 -20.34 20.62 9.39
CA GLU A 25 -21.31 19.56 9.05
C GLU A 25 -21.07 18.94 7.66
N VAL A 26 -20.58 19.75 6.71
CA VAL A 26 -20.26 19.32 5.35
C VAL A 26 -18.75 19.20 5.22
N LYS A 27 -18.29 18.03 4.80
CA LYS A 27 -16.88 17.72 4.57
C LYS A 27 -16.51 18.04 3.13
N SER A 28 -15.26 18.43 2.92
CA SER A 28 -14.71 18.68 1.59
C SER A 28 -13.55 17.73 1.30
N ILE A 29 -13.49 17.26 0.06
CA ILE A 29 -12.42 16.39 -0.46
C ILE A 29 -11.88 17.05 -1.72
N ALA A 30 -10.56 17.24 -1.78
CA ALA A 30 -9.88 17.63 -3.01
C ALA A 30 -9.47 16.35 -3.77
N ILE A 31 -9.77 16.31 -5.06
CA ILE A 31 -9.43 15.21 -5.97
C ILE A 31 -8.84 15.84 -7.22
N ASN A 32 -7.52 15.84 -7.34
CA ASN A 32 -6.81 16.66 -8.32
C ASN A 32 -7.27 18.14 -8.19
N ASP A 33 -7.69 18.77 -9.29
CA ASP A 33 -8.18 20.16 -9.30
C ASP A 33 -9.68 20.32 -8.93
N ASP A 34 -10.39 19.22 -8.61
CA ASP A 34 -11.81 19.24 -8.27
C ASP A 34 -12.04 19.21 -6.75
N LEU A 35 -12.89 20.11 -6.24
CA LEU A 35 -13.37 20.07 -4.86
C LEU A 35 -14.77 19.44 -4.79
N ARG A 36 -14.92 18.40 -3.98
CA ARG A 36 -16.19 17.69 -3.75
C ARG A 36 -16.64 17.81 -2.29
N HIS A 37 -17.95 17.75 -2.08
CA HIS A 37 -18.56 17.94 -0.77
C HIS A 37 -19.43 16.74 -0.39
N ALA A 38 -19.41 16.35 0.88
CA ALA A 38 -20.23 15.27 1.39
C ALA A 38 -20.62 15.50 2.85
N SER A 39 -21.81 15.08 3.26
CA SER A 39 -22.25 15.13 4.67
C SER A 39 -21.51 14.11 5.54
N ALA A 40 -20.96 13.05 4.94
CA ALA A 40 -20.21 12.01 5.62
C ALA A 40 -19.09 11.47 4.73
N LEU A 41 -17.97 11.08 5.34
CA LEU A 41 -16.82 10.47 4.67
C LEU A 41 -16.45 9.15 5.33
N ILE A 42 -16.18 8.14 4.51
CA ILE A 42 -15.64 6.85 4.94
C ILE A 42 -14.24 6.73 4.34
N LEU A 43 -13.22 6.74 5.20
CA LEU A 43 -11.83 6.62 4.78
C LEU A 43 -11.46 5.13 4.71
N ALA A 44 -11.29 4.63 3.49
CA ALA A 44 -11.00 3.22 3.20
C ALA A 44 -9.77 3.06 2.28
N MET A 45 -8.74 3.88 2.52
CA MET A 45 -7.54 3.97 1.66
C MET A 45 -6.53 2.83 1.89
N GLY A 46 -6.81 1.91 2.82
CA GLY A 46 -5.92 0.80 3.17
C GLY A 46 -4.76 1.21 4.07
N GLU A 47 -3.66 0.50 3.96
CA GLU A 47 -2.43 0.73 4.71
C GLU A 47 -1.24 0.90 3.77
N VAL A 48 -0.17 1.52 4.27
CA VAL A 48 1.09 1.70 3.54
C VAL A 48 2.23 1.13 4.37
N ASN A 49 3.24 0.57 3.70
CA ASN A 49 4.43 0.05 4.34
C ASN A 49 5.14 1.16 5.12
N ARG A 50 5.50 0.88 6.37
CA ARG A 50 6.23 1.83 7.21
C ARG A 50 7.72 1.77 6.84
N PRO A 51 8.35 2.89 6.44
CA PRO A 51 9.79 2.91 6.19
C PRO A 51 10.56 2.69 7.50
N LEU A 52 11.68 1.98 7.41
CA LEU A 52 12.64 1.80 8.50
C LEU A 52 13.40 3.08 8.80
N ASN A 53 13.50 4.00 7.83
CA ASN A 53 14.26 5.25 7.90
C ASN A 53 15.75 5.00 8.19
N VAL A 54 16.33 4.01 7.52
CA VAL A 54 17.75 3.66 7.64
C VAL A 54 18.54 4.07 6.38
N PRO A 55 19.84 4.35 6.50
CA PRO A 55 20.67 4.66 5.33
C PRO A 55 20.59 3.56 4.27
N GLY A 56 20.44 3.94 3.02
CA GLY A 56 20.35 3.03 1.88
C GLY A 56 18.96 2.46 1.59
N GLU A 57 17.97 2.57 2.49
CA GLU A 57 16.63 1.99 2.28
C GLU A 57 15.98 2.50 0.98
N HIS A 58 15.85 3.82 0.82
CA HIS A 58 15.24 4.40 -0.37
C HIS A 58 16.15 4.27 -1.61
N GLU A 59 17.46 4.40 -1.44
CA GLU A 59 18.43 4.36 -2.55
C GLU A 59 18.50 2.99 -3.20
N LEU A 60 18.31 1.93 -2.41
CA LEU A 60 18.35 0.54 -2.84
C LEU A 60 16.96 -0.06 -3.10
N GLN A 61 15.89 0.74 -3.04
CA GLN A 61 14.54 0.28 -3.35
C GLN A 61 14.49 -0.28 -4.78
N GLY A 62 14.07 -1.54 -4.91
CA GLY A 62 14.06 -2.27 -6.18
C GLY A 62 15.44 -2.76 -6.65
N ASN A 63 16.53 -2.45 -5.93
CA ASN A 63 17.92 -2.81 -6.20
C ASN A 63 18.59 -3.48 -4.98
N GLY A 64 17.85 -4.35 -4.28
CA GLY A 64 18.32 -5.04 -3.07
C GLY A 64 17.36 -4.90 -1.89
N VAL A 65 16.59 -3.81 -1.85
CA VAL A 65 15.50 -3.61 -0.90
C VAL A 65 14.16 -3.83 -1.63
N SER A 66 13.30 -4.66 -1.05
CA SER A 66 11.94 -4.91 -1.52
C SER A 66 10.97 -4.85 -0.35
N ASP A 67 9.75 -4.41 -0.64
CA ASP A 67 8.64 -4.32 0.31
C ASP A 67 7.66 -5.50 0.17
N SER A 68 7.90 -6.42 -0.77
CA SER A 68 7.06 -7.59 -1.02
C SER A 68 7.85 -8.70 -1.71
N ALA A 69 8.07 -9.80 -1.00
CA ALA A 69 8.66 -11.01 -1.57
C ALA A 69 7.78 -11.64 -2.64
N LYS A 70 6.45 -11.57 -2.52
CA LYS A 70 5.53 -12.07 -3.57
C LYS A 70 5.74 -11.35 -4.91
N ARG A 71 6.15 -10.07 -4.87
CA ARG A 71 6.39 -9.24 -6.07
C ARG A 71 7.78 -9.46 -6.65
N ASP A 72 8.80 -9.50 -5.80
CA ASP A 72 10.20 -9.43 -6.20
C ASP A 72 11.03 -10.69 -5.89
N GLY A 73 10.44 -11.71 -5.25
CA GLY A 73 11.13 -12.87 -4.68
C GLY A 73 12.02 -13.63 -5.65
N ASP A 74 11.57 -13.78 -6.91
CA ASP A 74 12.34 -14.46 -7.96
C ASP A 74 13.69 -13.79 -8.24
N ARG A 75 13.79 -12.47 -8.01
CA ARG A 75 15.05 -11.72 -8.19
C ARG A 75 16.08 -12.03 -7.11
N PHE A 76 15.64 -12.61 -5.99
CA PHE A 76 16.46 -12.98 -4.84
C PHE A 76 16.72 -14.49 -4.76
N ALA A 77 16.39 -15.25 -5.81
CA ALA A 77 16.71 -16.67 -5.86
C ALA A 77 18.22 -16.91 -5.69
N SER A 78 18.59 -17.88 -4.85
CA SER A 78 19.98 -18.20 -4.50
C SER A 78 20.79 -17.04 -3.91
N CYS A 79 20.13 -15.99 -3.40
CA CYS A 79 20.77 -14.89 -2.70
C CYS A 79 20.66 -15.06 -1.18
N GLU A 80 21.62 -14.54 -0.42
CA GLU A 80 21.42 -14.32 1.01
C GLU A 80 20.42 -13.17 1.22
N VAL A 81 19.33 -13.47 1.93
CA VAL A 81 18.25 -12.51 2.19
C VAL A 81 18.02 -12.30 3.68
N ALA A 82 17.56 -11.10 4.04
CA ALA A 82 17.11 -10.77 5.37
C ALA A 82 15.68 -10.21 5.30
N VAL A 83 14.83 -10.61 6.24
CA VAL A 83 13.47 -10.08 6.40
C VAL A 83 13.43 -9.27 7.69
N VAL A 84 12.95 -8.02 7.61
CA VAL A 84 12.90 -7.10 8.74
C VAL A 84 11.45 -6.91 9.18
N GLY A 85 11.15 -7.33 10.40
CA GLY A 85 9.83 -7.16 11.03
C GLY A 85 9.49 -8.32 11.98
N SER A 86 8.53 -8.10 12.87
CA SER A 86 8.08 -9.10 13.86
C SER A 86 6.59 -9.44 13.76
N GLY A 87 5.90 -8.94 12.73
CA GLY A 87 4.47 -9.17 12.50
C GLY A 87 4.21 -10.41 11.65
N GLU A 88 2.94 -10.77 11.53
CA GLU A 88 2.48 -11.87 10.66
C GLU A 88 2.96 -11.69 9.21
N ALA A 89 2.89 -10.47 8.68
CA ALA A 89 3.42 -10.14 7.36
C ALA A 89 4.90 -10.51 7.21
N ALA A 90 5.76 -10.22 8.20
CA ALA A 90 7.18 -10.57 8.12
C ALA A 90 7.39 -12.09 8.12
N ILE A 91 6.59 -12.83 8.88
CA ILE A 91 6.65 -14.30 8.93
C ILE A 91 6.19 -14.90 7.60
N GLU A 92 5.08 -14.42 7.04
CA GLU A 92 4.57 -14.89 5.75
C GLU A 92 5.58 -14.65 4.62
N GLU A 93 6.15 -13.45 4.54
CA GLU A 93 7.12 -13.11 3.50
C GLU A 93 8.42 -13.91 3.68
N ALA A 94 8.86 -14.18 4.92
CA ALA A 94 10.00 -15.05 5.19
C ALA A 94 9.75 -16.51 4.77
N LEU A 95 8.56 -17.05 5.07
CA LEU A 95 8.17 -18.40 4.63
C LEU A 95 8.09 -18.50 3.10
N PHE A 96 7.67 -17.43 2.43
CA PHE A 96 7.67 -17.36 0.97
C PHE A 96 9.08 -17.35 0.38
N LEU A 97 10.01 -16.59 0.97
CA LEU A 97 11.40 -16.50 0.48
C LEU A 97 12.25 -17.73 0.80
N ALA A 98 11.98 -18.43 1.91
CA ALA A 98 12.77 -19.57 2.36
C ALA A 98 13.11 -20.60 1.26
N PRO A 99 12.15 -21.10 0.44
CA PRO A 99 12.47 -22.04 -0.63
C PRO A 99 13.22 -21.41 -1.83
N LEU A 100 13.12 -20.09 -2.03
CA LEU A 100 13.77 -19.39 -3.15
C LEU A 100 15.23 -19.05 -2.83
N ALA A 101 15.50 -18.63 -1.59
CA ALA A 101 16.82 -18.19 -1.14
C ALA A 101 17.73 -19.35 -0.73
N ALA A 102 17.18 -20.50 -0.32
CA ALA A 102 17.94 -21.66 0.16
C ALA A 102 18.52 -22.56 -0.96
N ALA A 103 18.53 -22.10 -2.20
CA ALA A 103 18.99 -22.86 -3.37
C ALA A 103 20.45 -22.57 -3.73
#